data_AF-A0A7L7KUH9-F1
#
_entry.id   AF-A0A7L7KUH9-F1
#
_cell.length_a   1.000
_cell.length_b   1.000
_cell.length_c   1.000
_cell.angle_alpha   90.00
_cell.angle_beta   90.00
_cell.angle_gamma   90.00
#
_symmetry.space_group_name_H-M   'P 1'
#
loop_
_entity.id
_entity.type
_entity.pdbx_description
1 polymer ?
#
loop_
_entity_poly.entity_id
_entity_poly.type
_entity_poly.pdbx_seq_one_letter_code
_entity_poly.pdbx_strand_id
1 'polypeptide(L)'
;MDIKIDAFAHVLPTDLLNNIKSDFPDVIEKNQFLKIPALTDLNIRRKDFPKDVKQIISNVNLNPEDYFDGKKAAQLCWDANEELVNYH
;
A
#
# COMPACT_ATOMS: atom_id res chain seq x y z
N MET A 1 -2.53 26.71 -13.75
CA MET A 1 -2.06 25.35 -14.09
C MET A 1 -3.18 24.41 -13.78
N ASP A 2 -3.56 23.57 -14.73
CA ASP A 2 -4.61 22.58 -14.53
C ASP A 2 -4.06 21.41 -13.71
N ILE A 3 -4.86 20.92 -12.76
CA ILE A 3 -4.51 19.75 -11.95
C ILE A 3 -4.62 18.51 -12.83
N LYS A 4 -3.54 17.71 -12.92
CA LYS A 4 -3.57 16.36 -13.51
C LYS A 4 -3.96 15.34 -12.46
N ILE A 5 -4.80 14.38 -12.85
CA ILE A 5 -5.18 13.25 -12.01
C ILE A 5 -4.50 11.99 -12.55
N ASP A 6 -3.56 11.45 -11.78
CA ASP A 6 -3.09 10.09 -11.95
C ASP A 6 -4.10 9.16 -11.28
N ALA A 7 -4.96 8.55 -12.10
CA ALA A 7 -6.10 7.78 -11.63
C ALA A 7 -5.75 6.37 -11.12
N PHE A 8 -4.48 5.94 -11.23
CA PHE A 8 -4.11 4.58 -10.87
C PHE A 8 -2.68 4.49 -10.32
N ALA A 9 -2.52 4.97 -9.10
CA ALA A 9 -1.26 4.94 -8.37
C ALA A 9 -1.28 3.90 -7.25
N HIS A 10 -0.12 3.34 -6.93
CA HIS A 10 -0.01 2.29 -5.91
C HIS A 10 0.72 2.80 -4.66
N VAL A 11 0.27 2.32 -3.50
CA VAL A 11 0.90 2.47 -2.17
C VAL A 11 0.91 1.12 -1.46
N LEU A 12 1.62 1.02 -0.34
CA LEU A 12 1.68 -0.17 0.50
C LEU A 12 1.39 0.24 1.94
N PRO A 13 0.20 -0.10 2.47
CA PRO A 13 -0.13 0.09 3.88
C PRO A 13 0.84 -0.71 4.76
N THR A 14 1.45 -0.03 5.73
CA THR A 14 2.52 -0.57 6.57
C THR A 14 2.00 -1.57 7.58
N ASP A 15 0.80 -1.36 8.13
CA ASP A 15 0.21 -2.27 9.09
C ASP A 15 -0.22 -3.56 8.39
N LEU A 16 -0.73 -3.48 7.16
CA LEU A 16 -0.99 -4.64 6.31
C LEU A 16 0.28 -5.46 6.07
N LEU A 17 1.37 -4.81 5.65
CA LEU A 17 2.65 -5.48 5.42
C LEU A 17 3.17 -6.15 6.70
N ASN A 18 3.09 -5.46 7.84
CA ASN A 18 3.56 -5.99 9.12
C ASN A 18 2.73 -7.19 9.57
N ASN A 19 1.40 -7.15 9.43
CA ASN A 19 0.51 -8.27 9.75
C ASN A 19 0.81 -9.50 8.89
N ILE A 20 0.97 -9.34 7.58
CA ILE A 20 1.30 -10.46 6.70
C ILE A 20 2.71 -11.00 7.02
N LYS A 21 3.69 -10.11 7.19
CA LYS A 21 5.09 -10.48 7.46
C LYS A 21 5.26 -11.22 8.79
N SER A 22 4.41 -10.97 9.79
CA SER A 22 4.44 -11.67 11.08
C SER A 22 4.28 -13.19 10.92
N ASP A 23 3.40 -13.62 10.03
CA ASP A 23 3.13 -15.05 9.79
C ASP A 23 3.88 -15.58 8.56
N PHE A 24 4.22 -14.70 7.61
CA PHE A 24 4.90 -15.00 6.35
C PHE A 24 6.17 -14.14 6.19
N PRO A 25 7.25 -14.45 6.91
CA PRO A 25 8.45 -13.60 6.95
C PRO A 25 9.16 -13.47 5.59
N ASP A 26 8.94 -14.42 4.67
CA ASP A 26 9.52 -14.42 3.33
C ASP A 26 8.68 -13.64 2.30
N VAL A 27 7.60 -12.96 2.71
CA VAL A 27 6.69 -12.23 1.80
C VAL A 27 7.40 -11.19 0.95
N ILE A 28 8.40 -10.48 1.49
CA ILE A 28 9.19 -9.48 0.77
C ILE A 28 10.14 -10.14 -0.24
N GLU A 29 10.64 -11.34 0.06
CA GLU A 29 11.51 -12.09 -0.85
C GLU A 29 10.72 -12.66 -2.04
N LYS A 30 9.49 -13.11 -1.79
CA LYS A 30 8.54 -13.55 -2.83
C LYS A 30 8.03 -12.39 -3.68
N ASN A 31 7.95 -11.19 -3.11
CA ASN A 31 7.38 -10.00 -3.75
C ASN A 31 8.39 -8.84 -3.73
N GLN A 32 9.38 -8.88 -4.61
CA GLN A 32 10.50 -7.92 -4.61
C GLN A 32 10.07 -6.45 -4.75
N PHE A 33 8.92 -6.17 -5.36
CA PHE A 33 8.37 -4.82 -5.49
C PHE A 33 8.02 -4.18 -4.12
N LEU A 34 7.77 -4.98 -3.08
CA LEU A 34 7.54 -4.47 -1.71
C LEU A 34 8.77 -3.76 -1.13
N LYS A 35 9.94 -3.91 -1.75
CA LYS A 35 11.18 -3.22 -1.34
C LYS A 35 11.24 -1.76 -1.82
N ILE A 36 10.32 -1.32 -2.69
CA ILE A 36 10.30 0.05 -3.21
C ILE A 36 9.92 1.01 -2.06
N PRO A 37 10.83 1.89 -1.57
CA PRO A 37 10.58 2.67 -0.36
C PRO A 37 9.40 3.64 -0.49
N ALA A 38 9.16 4.18 -1.70
CA ALA A 38 8.09 5.13 -1.98
C ALA A 38 6.67 4.51 -1.95
N LEU A 39 6.55 3.19 -1.78
CA LEU A 39 5.25 2.54 -1.57
C LEU A 39 4.76 2.73 -0.13
N THR A 40 5.65 2.66 0.86
CA THR A 40 5.31 2.78 2.30
C THR A 40 5.65 4.15 2.89
N ASP A 41 6.70 4.80 2.39
CA ASP A 41 7.20 6.07 2.93
C ASP A 41 6.67 7.26 2.12
N LEU A 42 5.70 7.97 2.70
CA LEU A 42 5.10 9.16 2.11
C LEU A 42 6.07 10.33 1.97
N ASN A 43 7.09 10.45 2.84
CA ASN A 43 8.08 11.51 2.71
C ASN A 43 8.94 11.28 1.46
N ILE A 44 9.38 10.03 1.24
CA ILE A 44 10.11 9.66 0.02
C ILE A 44 9.23 9.88 -1.21
N ARG A 45 7.96 9.44 -1.15
CA ARG A 45 7.01 9.60 -2.25
C ARG A 45 6.79 11.07 -2.63
N ARG A 46 6.70 11.96 -1.64
CA ARG A 46 6.37 13.38 -1.81
C ARG A 46 7.57 14.25 -2.21
N LYS A 47 8.80 13.82 -1.88
CA LYS A 47 10.02 14.62 -2.03
C LYS A 47 10.15 15.27 -3.41
N ASP A 48 9.94 14.48 -4.46
CA ASP A 48 10.07 14.92 -5.86
C ASP A 48 8.73 14.86 -6.61
N PHE A 49 7.61 14.88 -5.87
CA PHE A 49 6.28 14.72 -6.48
C PHE A 49 5.82 16.01 -7.18
N PRO A 50 5.33 15.95 -8.42
CA PRO A 50 4.86 17.14 -9.13
C PRO A 50 3.71 17.84 -8.39
N LYS A 51 3.83 19.16 -8.17
CA LYS A 51 2.83 19.96 -7.44
C LYS A 51 1.49 20.08 -8.17
N ASP A 52 1.47 19.81 -9.47
CA ASP A 52 0.32 19.88 -10.36
C ASP A 52 -0.35 18.52 -10.59
N VAL A 53 0.06 17.47 -9.85
CA VAL A 53 -0.52 16.12 -9.95
C VAL A 53 -1.20 15.74 -8.63
N LYS A 54 -2.34 15.05 -8.72
CA LYS A 54 -2.94 14.31 -7.60
C LYS A 54 -3.12 12.85 -8.00
N GLN A 55 -3.09 11.96 -7.02
CA GLN A 55 -3.20 10.52 -7.22
C GLN A 55 -4.45 9.95 -6.59
N ILE A 56 -5.14 9.08 -7.31
CA ILE A 56 -6.05 8.09 -6.74
C ILE A 56 -5.18 6.87 -6.43
N ILE A 57 -5.09 6.52 -5.16
CA ILE A 57 -4.20 5.46 -4.67
C ILE A 57 -4.98 4.16 -4.45
N SER A 58 -4.32 3.04 -4.72
CA SER A 58 -4.74 1.70 -4.35
C SER A 58 -3.59 0.95 -3.69
N ASN A 59 -3.92 -0.09 -2.92
CA ASN A 59 -2.91 -1.02 -2.43
C ASN A 59 -2.18 -1.68 -3.62
N VAL A 60 -0.88 -1.90 -3.49
CA VAL A 60 -0.13 -2.80 -4.37
C VAL A 60 -0.65 -4.24 -4.21
N ASN A 61 -0.33 -5.15 -5.13
CA ASN A 61 -0.83 -6.53 -5.11
C ASN A 61 -0.23 -7.40 -3.99
N LEU A 62 -0.47 -7.00 -2.75
CA LEU A 62 -0.26 -7.73 -1.51
C LEU A 62 -1.63 -7.88 -0.86
N ASN A 63 -2.32 -8.98 -1.19
CA ASN A 63 -3.72 -9.17 -0.83
C ASN A 63 -3.84 -10.22 0.28
N PRO A 64 -4.58 -9.94 1.38
CA PRO A 64 -4.72 -10.88 2.50
C PRO A 64 -5.23 -12.28 2.14
N GLU A 65 -6.06 -12.42 1.11
CA GLU A 65 -6.65 -13.69 0.68
C GLU A 65 -5.62 -14.72 0.17
N ASP A 66 -4.44 -14.27 -0.23
CA ASP A 66 -3.34 -15.17 -0.64
C ASP A 66 -2.63 -15.81 0.57
N TYR A 67 -2.88 -15.32 1.78
CA TYR A 67 -2.12 -15.66 3.00
C TYR A 67 -3.00 -16.20 4.14
N PHE A 68 -4.27 -15.81 4.21
CA PHE A 68 -5.13 -16.08 5.37
C PHE A 68 -6.49 -16.66 4.99
N ASP A 69 -7.18 -17.23 5.99
CA ASP A 69 -8.58 -17.61 5.82
C ASP A 69 -9.48 -16.39 5.56
N GLY A 70 -10.70 -16.65 5.07
CA GLY A 70 -11.62 -15.58 4.67
C GLY A 70 -12.00 -14.61 5.79
N LYS A 71 -12.01 -15.04 7.06
CA LYS A 71 -12.36 -14.16 8.18
C LYS A 71 -11.22 -13.20 8.49
N LYS A 72 -9.99 -13.71 8.59
CA LYS A 72 -8.80 -12.88 8.84
C LYS A 72 -8.49 -12.00 7.63
N ALA A 73 -8.63 -12.52 6.40
CA ALA A 73 -8.44 -11.74 5.18
C ALA A 73 -9.42 -10.55 5.10
N ALA A 74 -10.71 -10.78 5.37
CA ALA A 74 -11.71 -9.71 5.36
C ALA A 74 -11.41 -8.61 6.39
N GLN A 75 -10.96 -8.98 7.60
CA GLN A 75 -10.58 -8.02 8.63
C GLN A 75 -9.38 -7.18 8.18
N LEU A 76 -8.33 -7.82 7.66
CA LEU A 76 -7.14 -7.11 7.18
C LEU A 76 -7.43 -6.19 5.99
N CYS A 77 -8.37 -6.55 5.12
CA CYS A 77 -8.84 -5.65 4.06
C CYS A 77 -9.53 -4.41 4.64
N TRP A 78 -10.36 -4.56 5.68
CA TRP A 78 -10.99 -3.44 6.37
C TRP A 78 -9.94 -2.52 7.01
N ASP A 79 -9.01 -3.10 7.76
CA ASP A 79 -7.95 -2.35 8.46
C ASP A 79 -7.05 -1.61 7.46
N ALA A 80 -6.68 -2.27 6.35
CA ALA A 80 -5.89 -1.65 5.28
C ALA A 80 -6.64 -0.50 4.58
N ASN A 81 -7.96 -0.63 4.38
CA ASN A 81 -8.77 0.45 3.82
C ASN A 81 -8.84 1.66 4.78
N GLU A 82 -8.96 1.43 6.09
CA GLU A 82 -8.88 2.50 7.09
C GLU A 82 -7.50 3.17 7.09
N GLU A 83 -6.40 2.42 6.92
CA GLU A 83 -5.06 2.99 6.75
C GLU A 83 -5.00 3.87 5.48
N LEU A 84 -5.56 3.41 4.36
CA LEU A 84 -5.61 4.18 3.10
C LEU A 84 -6.45 5.46 3.20
N VAL A 85 -7.55 5.44 3.97
CA VAL A 85 -8.36 6.65 4.21
C VAL A 85 -7.56 7.69 4.99
N ASN A 86 -6.73 7.25 5.94
CA ASN A 86 -5.91 8.11 6.80
C ASN A 86 -4.50 8.38 6.24
N TYR A 87 -4.24 8.01 4.99
CA TYR A 87 -2.96 8.19 4.31
C TYR A 87 -2.77 9.69 4.00
N HIS A 88 -2.14 10.43 4.92
CA HIS A 88 -2.02 11.89 4.88
C HIS A 88 -0.59 12.40 5.04
#